data_AF-D3IGU1-F1
#
_entry.id   AF-D3IGU1-F1
#
_cell.length_a   1.000
_cell.length_b   1.000
_cell.length_c   1.000
_cell.angle_alpha   90.00
_cell.angle_beta   90.00
_cell.angle_gamma   90.00
#
_symmetry.space_group_name_H-M   'P 1'
#
loop_
_entity.id
_entity.type
_entity.pdbx_description
1 polymer ?
#
loop_
_entity_poly.entity_id
_entity_poly.type
_entity_poly.pdbx_seq_one_letter_code
_entity_poly.pdbx_strand_id
1 'polypeptide(L)'
;MKKTCWVYILRNESGEITIGFSIDMDEKFTEISMRKEKLYYLRPFEEPFDGLAHKHLLDSLSKDTINHLVRRNREQTETYKEVFRKT
;
A
#
# COMPACT_ATOMS: atom_id res chain seq x y z
N MET A 1 13.04 -1.96 -18.75
CA MET A 1 12.86 -1.50 -17.35
C MET A 1 11.68 -2.27 -16.77
N LYS A 2 11.90 -3.16 -15.80
CA LYS A 2 10.80 -3.83 -15.10
C LYS A 2 10.00 -2.75 -14.37
N LYS A 3 8.75 -2.53 -14.77
CA LYS A 3 7.85 -1.60 -14.09
C LYS A 3 7.32 -2.30 -12.85
N THR A 4 7.97 -2.08 -11.71
CA THR A 4 7.50 -2.62 -10.42
C THR A 4 6.16 -1.98 -10.09
N CYS A 5 5.16 -2.81 -9.88
CA CYS A 5 3.83 -2.39 -9.48
C CYS A 5 3.75 -2.37 -7.95
N TRP A 6 2.95 -1.47 -7.41
CA TRP A 6 2.82 -1.27 -5.98
C TRP A 6 1.36 -1.36 -5.58
N VAL A 7 1.09 -2.19 -4.58
CA VAL A 7 -0.21 -2.24 -3.91
C VAL A 7 -0.06 -1.60 -2.56
N TYR A 8 -0.94 -0.67 -2.25
CA TYR A 8 -0.91 0.05 -1.00
C TYR A 8 -2.29 0.15 -0.37
N ILE A 9 -2.29 0.31 0.95
CA ILE A 9 -3.50 0.53 1.73
C ILE A 9 -3.33 1.83 2.49
N LEU A 10 -4.27 2.74 2.30
CA LEU A 10 -4.37 3.98 3.03
C LEU A 10 -5.43 3.85 4.10
N ARG A 11 -5.21 4.53 5.21
CA ARG A 11 -6.21 4.69 6.25
C ARG A 11 -6.42 6.18 6.51
N ASN A 12 -7.66 6.64 6.39
CA ASN A 12 -8.01 8.00 6.75
C ASN A 12 -8.21 8.13 8.28
N GLU A 13 -8.41 9.36 8.76
CA GLU A 13 -8.63 9.63 10.19
C GLU A 13 -9.94 9.01 10.72
N SER A 14 -10.94 8.86 9.85
CA SER A 14 -12.21 8.18 10.14
C SER A 14 -12.10 6.65 10.21
N GLY A 15 -10.91 6.09 9.92
CA GLY A 15 -10.66 4.66 9.96
C GLY A 15 -11.16 3.89 8.73
N GLU A 16 -11.55 4.59 7.67
CA GLU A 16 -11.81 3.99 6.36
C GLU A 16 -10.50 3.57 5.71
N ILE A 17 -10.59 2.46 4.97
CA ILE A 17 -9.45 1.80 4.36
C ILE A 17 -9.61 1.93 2.86
N THR A 18 -8.65 2.55 2.19
CA THR A 18 -8.62 2.70 0.74
C THR A 18 -7.50 1.85 0.18
N ILE A 19 -7.82 0.93 -0.72
CA ILE A 19 -6.84 0.04 -1.34
C ILE A 19 -6.53 0.56 -2.74
N GLY A 20 -5.26 0.89 -2.98
CA GLY A 20 -4.77 1.44 -4.22
C GLY A 20 -3.77 0.51 -4.90
N PHE A 21 -3.71 0.65 -6.23
CA PHE A 21 -2.68 0.06 -7.07
C PHE A 21 -2.05 1.20 -7.87
N SER A 22 -0.72 1.31 -7.85
CA SER A 22 0.00 2.26 -8.68
C SER A 22 1.30 1.64 -9.19
N ILE A 23 1.70 2.07 -10.38
CA ILE A 23 3.00 1.72 -10.97
C ILE A 23 4.05 2.77 -10.57
N ASP A 24 3.58 3.98 -10.22
CA ASP A 24 4.40 5.09 -9.77
C ASP A 24 4.01 5.46 -8.33
N MET A 25 4.86 5.09 -7.38
CA MET A 25 4.59 5.28 -5.95
C MET A 25 5.08 6.65 -5.46
N ASP A 26 6.03 7.27 -6.14
CA ASP A 26 6.66 8.52 -5.70
C ASP A 26 5.67 9.70 -5.81
N GLU A 27 5.03 9.83 -6.96
CA GLU A 27 3.97 10.82 -7.18
C GLU A 27 2.76 10.57 -6.26
N LYS A 28 2.37 9.29 -6.13
CA LYS A 28 1.26 8.92 -5.25
C LYS A 28 1.55 9.19 -3.78
N PHE A 29 2.78 8.94 -3.31
CA PHE A 29 3.15 9.18 -1.92
C PHE A 29 3.09 10.67 -1.57
N THR A 30 3.50 11.53 -2.51
CA THR A 30 3.36 12.99 -2.37
C THR A 30 1.88 13.39 -2.26
N GLU A 31 1.02 12.85 -3.12
CA GLU A 31 -0.44 13.09 -3.08
C GLU A 31 -1.07 12.60 -1.76
N ILE A 32 -0.71 11.39 -1.31
CA ILE A 32 -1.17 10.78 -0.05
C ILE A 32 -0.76 11.63 1.15
N SER A 33 0.51 12.07 1.17
CA SER A 33 1.05 12.92 2.24
C SER A 33 0.33 14.26 2.30
N MET A 34 -0.02 14.84 1.15
CA MET A 34 -0.82 16.08 1.08
C MET A 34 -2.25 15.89 1.63
N ARG A 35 -2.87 14.73 1.41
CA ARG A 35 -4.23 14.42 1.87
C ARG A 35 -4.34 14.00 3.34
N LYS A 36 -3.23 14.00 4.09
CA LYS A 36 -3.12 13.50 5.48
C LYS A 36 -3.53 12.02 5.65
N GLU A 37 -3.57 11.26 4.56
CA GLU A 37 -3.89 9.84 4.61
C GLU A 37 -2.67 9.06 5.12
N LYS A 38 -2.87 8.14 6.08
CA LYS A 38 -1.77 7.34 6.61
C LYS A 38 -1.62 6.07 5.78
N LEU A 39 -0.48 5.93 5.11
CA LEU A 39 -0.09 4.67 4.48
C LEU A 39 -0.01 3.58 5.55
N TYR A 40 -0.85 2.56 5.46
CA TYR A 40 -0.98 1.47 6.43
C TYR A 40 -0.28 0.19 5.95
N TYR A 41 -0.24 -0.04 4.64
CA TYR A 41 0.40 -1.20 4.00
C TYR A 41 1.01 -0.78 2.67
N LEU A 42 2.15 -1.37 2.32
CA LEU A 42 2.79 -1.16 1.04
C LEU A 42 3.53 -2.44 0.64
N ARG A 43 3.31 -2.91 -0.60
CA ARG A 43 4.02 -4.07 -1.14
C ARG A 43 4.35 -3.89 -2.62
N PRO A 44 5.63 -4.09 -3.02
CA PRO A 44 6.02 -4.15 -4.42
C PRO A 44 5.69 -5.51 -5.04
N PHE A 45 5.44 -5.49 -6.34
CA PHE A 45 5.20 -6.64 -7.20
C PHE A 45 5.96 -6.43 -8.51
N GLU A 46 6.69 -7.45 -8.96
CA GLU A 46 7.36 -7.39 -10.27
C GLU A 46 6.35 -7.54 -11.42
N GLU A 47 5.27 -8.29 -11.19
CA GLU A 47 4.22 -8.54 -12.18
C GLU A 47 2.96 -7.73 -11.87
N PRO A 48 2.41 -6.99 -12.86
CA PRO A 48 1.17 -6.22 -12.67
C PRO A 48 -0.04 -7.11 -12.36
N PHE A 49 -0.04 -8.34 -12.88
CA PHE A 49 -1.11 -9.30 -12.63
C PHE A 49 -1.17 -9.71 -11.16
N ASP A 50 -0.02 -10.05 -10.54
CA ASP A 50 0.06 -10.34 -9.10
C ASP A 50 -0.37 -9.15 -8.25
N GLY A 51 0.05 -7.93 -8.63
CA GLY A 51 -0.38 -6.72 -7.95
C GLY A 51 -1.90 -6.52 -8.01
N LEU A 52 -2.51 -6.74 -9.18
CA LEU A 52 -3.95 -6.62 -9.35
C LEU A 52 -4.72 -7.70 -8.60
N ALA A 53 -4.24 -8.95 -8.65
CA ALA A 53 -4.83 -10.07 -7.90
C ALA A 53 -4.75 -9.82 -6.39
N HIS A 54 -3.62 -9.32 -5.90
CA HIS A 54 -3.45 -8.97 -4.48
C HIS A 54 -4.36 -7.81 -4.07
N LYS A 55 -4.52 -6.78 -4.93
CA LYS A 55 -5.50 -5.71 -4.71
C LYS A 55 -6.91 -6.29 -4.59
N HIS A 56 -7.31 -7.18 -5.50
CA HIS A 56 -8.65 -7.76 -5.52
C HIS A 56 -8.93 -8.66 -4.30
N LEU A 57 -7.91 -9.39 -3.85
CA LEU A 57 -7.94 -10.13 -2.59
C LEU A 57 -8.17 -9.17 -1.42
N LEU A 58 -7.39 -8.10 -1.31
CA LEU A 58 -7.56 -7.11 -0.24
C LEU A 58 -8.95 -6.47 -0.26
N ASP A 59 -9.50 -6.18 -1.43
CA ASP A 59 -10.84 -5.60 -1.60
C ASP A 59 -11.96 -6.56 -1.11
N SER A 60 -11.73 -7.86 -1.29
CA SER A 60 -12.62 -8.92 -0.80
C SER A 60 -12.46 -9.20 0.70
N LEU A 61 -11.38 -8.72 1.33
CA LEU A 61 -11.09 -8.97 2.74
C LEU A 61 -11.79 -7.94 3.64
N SER A 62 -12.24 -8.41 4.80
CA SER A 62 -12.77 -7.51 5.83
C SER A 62 -11.68 -6.65 6.45
N LYS A 63 -12.07 -5.47 6.95
CA LYS A 63 -11.17 -4.52 7.64
C LYS A 63 -10.34 -5.19 8.75
N ASP A 64 -10.93 -6.13 9.48
CA ASP A 64 -10.22 -6.93 10.51
C ASP A 64 -9.10 -7.79 9.92
N THR A 65 -9.37 -8.49 8.82
CA THR A 65 -8.35 -9.32 8.15
C THR A 65 -7.24 -8.46 7.56
N ILE A 66 -7.59 -7.31 6.99
CA ILE A 66 -6.60 -6.33 6.53
C ILE A 66 -5.72 -5.86 7.70
N ASN A 67 -6.32 -5.51 8.84
CA ASN A 67 -5.57 -5.11 10.04
C ASN A 67 -4.64 -6.22 10.53
N HIS A 68 -5.07 -7.49 10.50
CA HIS A 68 -4.22 -8.62 10.84
C HIS A 68 -3.05 -8.78 9.86
N LEU A 69 -3.30 -8.64 8.56
CA LEU A 69 -2.29 -8.75 7.51
C LEU A 69 -1.27 -7.61 7.62
N VAL A 70 -1.74 -6.39 7.86
CA VAL A 70 -0.90 -5.20 8.12
C VAL A 70 -0.04 -5.42 9.35
N ARG A 71 -0.60 -5.90 10.47
CA ARG A 71 0.17 -6.14 11.70
C ARG A 71 1.26 -7.18 11.49
N ARG A 72 0.97 -8.24 10.72
CA ARG A 72 1.94 -9.29 10.39
C ARG A 72 3.05 -8.78 9.46
N ASN A 73 2.72 -7.89 8.53
CA ASN A 73 3.66 -7.33 7.55
C ASN A 73 4.14 -5.92 7.92
N ARG A 74 3.99 -5.53 9.18
CA ARG A 74 4.31 -4.18 9.65
C ARG A 74 5.80 -3.88 9.46
N GLU A 75 6.65 -4.82 9.83
CA GLU A 75 8.11 -4.69 9.74
C GLU A 75 8.55 -4.43 8.29
N GLN A 76 8.04 -5.21 7.34
CA GLN A 76 8.29 -5.03 5.91
C GLN A 76 7.73 -3.70 5.40
N THR A 77 6.52 -3.33 5.83
CA THR A 77 5.88 -2.07 5.44
C THR A 77 6.69 -0.86 5.94
N GLU A 78 7.22 -0.91 7.16
CA GLU A 78 8.08 0.15 7.70
C GLU A 78 9.42 0.23 6.94
N THR A 79 10.03 -0.91 6.61
CA THR A 79 11.22 -0.93 5.74
C THR A 79 10.96 -0.27 4.38
N TYR A 80 9.84 -0.57 3.71
CA TYR A 80 9.52 0.07 2.44
C TYR A 80 9.25 1.57 2.60
N LYS A 81 8.53 1.97 3.65
CA LYS A 81 8.31 3.40 3.95
C LYS A 81 9.62 4.17 4.16
N GLU A 82 10.59 3.56 4.84
CA GLU A 82 11.90 4.17 5.05
C GLU A 82 12.68 4.33 3.75
N VAL A 83 12.58 3.37 2.84
CA VAL A 83 13.18 3.48 1.49
C VAL A 83 12.61 4.68 0.74
N PHE A 84 11.30 4.92 0.81
CA PHE A 84 10.66 6.09 0.18
C PHE A 84 10.90 7.41 0.91
N ARG A 85 11.25 7.39 2.20
CA ARG A 85 11.53 8.62 2.97
C ARG A 85 12.96 9.15 2.77
N LYS A 86 13.86 8.33 2.23
CA LYS A 86 15.30 8.64 2.10
C LYS A 86 15.72 9.10 0.70
N THR A 87 14.81 9.13 -0.27
CA THR A 87 15.04 9.73 -1.60
C THR A 87 14.50 11.15 -1.61
#